data_AF-A0A839N8C6-F1
#
_entry.id   AF-A0A839N8C6-F1
#
_cell.length_a   1.000
_cell.length_b   1.000
_cell.length_c   1.000
_cell.angle_alpha   90.00
_cell.angle_beta   90.00
_cell.angle_gamma   90.00
#
_symmetry.space_group_name_H-M   'P 1'
#
loop_
_entity.id
_entity.type
_entity.pdbx_description
1 polymer ?
#
loop_
_entity_poly.entity_id
_entity_poly.type
_entity_poly.pdbx_seq_one_letter_code
_entity_poly.pdbx_strand_id
1 'polypeptide(L)'
;MTRGRWSRRQRADGGMVTAELAAAIPALIFVLLVAVNAVMIGIDQVRCVDAARAAARAAARGDSAQAVQEVGARAGPSGSAVSVAAGGAMVTVTVSAPVPGPFGWLVGGQPLRASATTPVEDADPAP
;
A
#
# COMPACT_ATOMS: atom_id res chain seq x y z
N MET A 1 17.64 -69.37 12.08
CA MET A 1 16.49 -68.80 11.33
C MET A 1 16.34 -67.33 11.71
N THR A 2 17.03 -66.41 11.03
CA THR A 2 16.94 -64.96 11.31
C THR A 2 16.94 -64.18 10.00
N ARG A 3 15.80 -64.16 9.31
CA ARG A 3 15.59 -63.31 8.14
C ARG A 3 14.78 -62.08 8.53
N GLY A 4 15.29 -60.91 8.14
CA GLY A 4 14.44 -59.80 7.69
C GLY A 4 14.16 -58.67 8.68
N ARG A 5 15.16 -57.83 8.99
CA ARG A 5 14.90 -56.50 9.60
C ARG A 5 15.73 -55.37 9.00
N TRP A 6 15.81 -55.29 7.67
CA TRP A 6 16.63 -54.26 7.01
C TRP A 6 15.95 -53.46 5.89
N SER A 7 14.62 -53.51 5.72
CA SER A 7 13.96 -52.82 4.59
C SER A 7 13.06 -51.61 4.93
N ARG A 8 12.99 -51.14 6.18
CA ARG A 8 12.14 -49.96 6.53
C ARG A 8 12.88 -48.63 6.64
N ARG A 9 14.22 -48.61 6.80
CA ARG A 9 14.96 -47.37 7.06
C ARG A 9 15.32 -46.59 5.79
N GLN A 10 15.64 -47.27 4.68
CA GLN A 10 16.04 -46.61 3.43
C GLN A 10 14.92 -45.85 2.70
N ARG A 11 13.64 -46.13 2.99
CA ARG A 11 12.50 -45.37 2.43
C ARG A 11 12.18 -44.09 3.20
N ALA A 12 12.66 -43.96 4.44
CA ALA A 12 12.36 -42.81 5.28
C ALA A 12 13.18 -41.57 4.88
N ASP A 13 14.48 -41.75 4.56
CA ASP A 13 15.37 -40.62 4.27
C ASP A 13 15.13 -39.99 2.88
N GLY A 14 14.83 -40.79 1.84
CA GLY A 14 14.53 -40.27 0.50
C GLY A 14 13.16 -39.57 0.38
N GLY A 15 12.21 -39.96 1.23
CA GLY A 15 10.89 -39.32 1.31
C GLY A 15 10.90 -38.00 2.08
N MET A 16 11.78 -37.87 3.08
CA MET A 16 11.91 -36.67 3.90
C MET A 16 12.35 -35.47 3.07
N VAL A 17 13.40 -35.58 2.26
CA VAL A 17 13.89 -34.49 1.40
C VAL A 17 12.83 -34.05 0.38
N THR A 18 12.07 -35.00 -0.17
CA THR A 18 11.00 -34.70 -1.13
C THR A 18 9.80 -34.06 -0.44
N ALA A 19 9.45 -34.50 0.77
CA ALA A 19 8.38 -33.93 1.58
C ALA A 19 8.71 -32.52 2.08
N GLU A 20 9.96 -32.27 2.48
CA GLU A 20 10.46 -30.95 2.84
C GLU A 20 10.37 -29.99 1.66
N LEU A 21 10.80 -30.41 0.47
CA LEU A 21 10.70 -29.57 -0.73
C LEU A 21 9.24 -29.31 -1.13
N ALA A 22 8.38 -30.32 -1.00
CA ALA A 22 6.94 -30.20 -1.27
C ALA A 22 6.25 -29.20 -0.34
N ALA A 23 6.71 -29.05 0.91
CA ALA A 23 6.21 -28.05 1.85
C ALA A 23 6.91 -26.68 1.71
N ALA A 24 8.21 -26.67 1.41
CA ALA A 24 9.01 -25.46 1.29
C ALA A 24 8.62 -24.60 0.09
N ILE A 25 8.33 -25.21 -1.07
CA ILE A 25 7.97 -24.47 -2.29
C ILE A 25 6.68 -23.64 -2.09
N PRO A 26 5.54 -24.21 -1.63
CA PRO A 26 4.35 -23.42 -1.35
C PRO A 26 4.58 -22.32 -0.31
N ALA A 27 5.36 -22.60 0.74
CA ALA A 27 5.70 -21.60 1.76
C ALA A 27 6.50 -20.44 1.17
N LEU A 28 7.50 -20.71 0.34
CA LEU A 28 8.29 -19.69 -0.35
C LEU A 28 7.44 -18.86 -1.32
N ILE A 29 6.56 -19.50 -2.09
CA ILE A 29 5.62 -18.80 -2.97
C ILE A 29 4.72 -17.87 -2.14
N PHE A 30 4.18 -18.36 -1.02
CA PHE A 30 3.36 -17.54 -0.13
C PHE A 30 4.13 -16.32 0.39
N VAL A 31 5.35 -16.50 0.88
CA VAL A 31 6.21 -15.39 1.34
C VAL A 31 6.47 -14.39 0.21
N LEU A 32 6.75 -14.87 -1.01
CA LEU A 32 6.97 -14.00 -2.17
C LEU A 32 5.72 -13.19 -2.51
N LEU A 33 4.54 -13.82 -2.50
CA LEU A 33 3.26 -13.13 -2.75
C LEU A 33 2.99 -12.04 -1.71
N VAL A 34 3.27 -12.32 -0.43
CA VAL A 34 3.17 -11.32 0.65
C VAL A 34 4.17 -10.19 0.44
N ALA A 35 5.42 -10.50 0.08
CA ALA A 35 6.45 -9.50 -0.17
C ALA A 35 6.09 -8.59 -1.36
N VAL A 36 5.61 -9.15 -2.46
CA VAL A 36 5.12 -8.37 -3.61
C VAL A 36 3.94 -7.49 -3.21
N ASN A 37 2.98 -8.01 -2.43
CA ASN A 37 1.86 -7.21 -1.94
C ASN A 37 2.33 -6.04 -1.06
N ALA A 38 3.32 -6.26 -0.19
CA ALA A 38 3.92 -5.21 0.63
C ALA A 38 4.58 -4.10 -0.21
N VAL A 39 5.29 -4.48 -1.30
CA VAL A 39 5.85 -3.51 -2.25
C VAL A 39 4.75 -2.69 -2.93
N MET A 40 3.67 -3.34 -3.38
CA MET A 40 2.53 -2.65 -4.00
C MET A 40 1.88 -1.64 -3.04
N ILE A 41 1.71 -2.02 -1.78
CA ILE A 41 1.22 -1.10 -0.73
C ILE A 41 2.15 0.11 -0.60
N GLY A 42 3.48 -0.11 -0.57
CA GLY A 42 4.47 0.95 -0.51
C GLY A 42 4.39 1.91 -1.71
N ILE A 43 4.22 1.37 -2.92
CA ILE A 43 4.05 2.16 -4.14
C ILE A 43 2.79 3.03 -4.05
N ASP A 44 1.64 2.46 -3.67
CA ASP A 44 0.40 3.23 -3.56
C ASP A 44 0.45 4.26 -2.44
N GLN A 45 1.18 3.99 -1.34
CA GLN A 45 1.41 4.97 -0.29
C GLN A 45 2.23 6.17 -0.80
N VAL A 46 3.26 5.95 -1.62
CA VAL A 46 4.02 7.03 -2.27
C VAL A 46 3.12 7.81 -3.23
N ARG A 47 2.31 7.12 -4.04
CA ARG A 47 1.35 7.77 -4.94
C ARG A 47 0.32 8.63 -4.20
N CYS A 48 -0.16 8.20 -3.02
CA CYS A 48 -1.01 9.03 -2.16
C CYS A 48 -0.30 10.31 -1.71
N VAL A 49 0.98 10.22 -1.34
CA VAL A 49 1.80 11.39 -0.93
C VAL A 49 1.97 12.35 -2.10
N ASP A 50 2.31 11.85 -3.28
CA ASP A 50 2.50 12.66 -4.48
C ASP A 50 1.19 13.30 -4.94
N ALA A 51 0.07 12.59 -4.85
CA ALA A 51 -1.25 13.11 -5.12
C ALA A 51 -1.65 14.23 -4.15
N ALA A 52 -1.42 14.04 -2.84
CA ALA A 52 -1.69 15.07 -1.84
C ALA A 52 -0.86 16.33 -2.11
N ARG A 53 0.43 16.17 -2.45
CA ARG A 53 1.32 17.28 -2.81
C ARG A 53 0.87 17.99 -4.09
N ALA A 54 0.50 17.24 -5.13
CA ALA A 54 0.03 17.82 -6.39
C ALA A 54 -1.26 18.62 -6.21
N ALA A 55 -2.21 18.07 -5.45
CA ALA A 55 -3.46 18.72 -5.13
C ALA A 55 -3.27 19.93 -4.20
N ALA A 56 -2.38 19.86 -3.20
CA ALA A 56 -2.05 21.01 -2.36
C ALA A 56 -1.43 22.16 -3.17
N ARG A 57 -0.55 21.84 -4.13
CA ARG A 57 -0.02 22.85 -5.08
C ARG A 57 -1.11 23.47 -5.95
N ALA A 58 -2.13 22.71 -6.34
CA ALA A 58 -3.30 23.26 -7.04
C ALA A 58 -4.09 24.20 -6.14
N ALA A 59 -4.34 23.81 -4.89
CA ALA A 59 -5.03 24.66 -3.93
C ALA A 59 -4.26 25.95 -3.62
N ALA A 60 -2.92 25.89 -3.52
CA ALA A 60 -2.08 27.07 -3.31
C ALA A 60 -2.16 28.08 -4.46
N ARG A 61 -2.47 27.64 -5.69
CA ARG A 61 -2.71 28.54 -6.83
C ARG A 61 -4.10 29.19 -6.83
N GLY A 62 -4.96 28.83 -5.87
CA GLY A 62 -6.35 29.25 -5.86
C GLY A 62 -7.23 28.46 -6.84
N ASP A 63 -6.79 27.27 -7.30
CA ASP A 63 -7.63 26.42 -8.15
C ASP A 63 -8.93 26.03 -7.41
N SER A 64 -10.03 25.82 -8.16
CA SER A 64 -11.31 25.43 -7.56
C SER A 64 -11.21 24.08 -6.83
N ALA A 65 -12.05 23.87 -5.81
CA ALA A 65 -12.05 22.61 -5.05
C ALA A 65 -12.26 21.38 -5.96
N GLN A 66 -13.02 21.52 -7.05
CA GLN A 66 -13.22 20.46 -8.04
C GLN A 66 -11.92 20.15 -8.80
N ALA A 67 -11.21 21.18 -9.28
CA ALA A 67 -9.93 21.00 -9.97
C ALA A 67 -8.87 20.37 -9.05
N VAL A 68 -8.82 20.78 -7.78
CA VAL A 68 -7.92 20.18 -6.76
C VAL A 68 -8.23 18.69 -6.56
N GLN A 69 -9.51 18.32 -6.44
CA GLN A 69 -9.93 16.93 -6.31
C GLN A 69 -9.59 16.11 -7.55
N GLU A 70 -9.80 16.65 -8.75
CA GLU A 70 -9.45 15.98 -10.01
C GLU A 70 -7.94 15.73 -10.14
N VAL A 71 -7.11 16.71 -9.78
CA VAL A 71 -5.65 16.57 -9.75
C VAL A 71 -5.24 15.47 -8.79
N GLY A 72 -5.76 15.47 -7.57
CA GLY A 72 -5.47 14.45 -6.57
C GLY A 72 -5.92 13.05 -7.00
N ALA A 73 -7.14 12.93 -7.54
CA ALA A 73 -7.70 11.66 -7.99
C ALA A 73 -6.95 11.08 -9.20
N ARG A 74 -6.45 11.93 -10.09
CA ARG A 74 -5.68 11.50 -11.26
C ARG A 74 -4.24 11.08 -10.90
N ALA A 75 -3.65 11.70 -9.88
CA ALA A 75 -2.32 11.34 -9.40
C ALA A 75 -2.32 10.14 -8.43
N GLY A 76 -3.42 9.93 -7.70
CA GLY A 76 -3.56 8.89 -6.69
C GLY A 76 -3.75 7.47 -7.25
N PRO A 77 -3.75 6.46 -6.36
CA PRO A 77 -4.18 5.09 -6.71
C PRO A 77 -5.64 5.02 -7.15
N SER A 78 -6.02 3.97 -7.87
CA SER A 78 -7.41 3.76 -8.28
C SER A 78 -8.34 3.65 -7.07
N GLY A 79 -9.48 4.34 -7.12
CA GLY A 79 -10.42 4.38 -6.00
C GLY A 79 -10.01 5.34 -4.88
N SER A 80 -9.04 6.24 -5.13
CA SER A 80 -8.65 7.25 -4.16
C SER A 80 -9.74 8.30 -3.95
N ALA A 81 -9.95 8.68 -2.68
CA ALA A 81 -10.79 9.80 -2.28
C ALA A 81 -9.90 10.97 -1.83
N VAL A 82 -10.23 12.18 -2.29
CA VAL A 82 -9.49 13.41 -1.99
C VAL A 82 -10.39 14.32 -1.16
N SER A 83 -9.92 14.77 0.00
CA SER A 83 -10.57 15.79 0.82
C SER A 83 -9.68 17.02 0.97
N VAL A 84 -10.31 18.19 0.93
CA VAL A 84 -9.63 19.48 1.07
C VAL A 84 -10.22 20.17 2.29
N ALA A 85 -9.36 20.55 3.24
CA ALA A 85 -9.73 21.32 4.42
C ALA A 85 -8.97 22.65 4.40
N ALA A 86 -9.70 23.75 4.24
CA ALA A 86 -9.15 25.09 4.39
C ALA A 86 -9.27 25.52 5.86
N GLY A 87 -8.20 26.07 6.44
CA GLY A 87 -8.15 26.54 7.81
C GLY A 87 -7.23 27.76 7.95
N GLY A 88 -7.83 28.92 8.15
CA GLY A 88 -7.10 30.20 8.19
C GLY A 88 -6.32 30.45 6.90
N ALA A 89 -5.02 30.70 7.02
CA ALA A 89 -4.11 30.90 5.90
C ALA A 89 -3.55 29.59 5.30
N MET A 90 -4.04 28.43 5.72
CA MET A 90 -3.51 27.12 5.32
C MET A 90 -4.59 26.28 4.66
N VAL A 91 -4.21 25.50 3.65
CA VAL A 91 -5.04 24.44 3.07
C VAL A 91 -4.35 23.11 3.26
N THR A 92 -5.08 22.14 3.79
CA THR A 92 -4.64 20.74 3.92
C THR A 92 -5.42 19.87 2.96
N VAL A 93 -4.72 19.17 2.08
CA VAL A 93 -5.29 18.16 1.21
C VAL A 93 -4.94 16.78 1.75
N THR A 94 -5.94 15.92 1.90
CA THR A 94 -5.78 14.52 2.30
C THR A 94 -6.24 13.60 1.18
N VAL A 95 -5.39 12.65 0.80
CA VAL A 95 -5.70 11.60 -0.16
C VAL A 95 -5.76 10.29 0.60
N SER A 96 -6.84 9.54 0.39
CA SER A 96 -7.00 8.18 0.90
C SER A 96 -7.24 7.20 -0.22
N ALA A 97 -6.73 5.98 -0.10
CA ALA A 97 -6.89 4.93 -1.11
C ALA A 97 -7.10 3.56 -0.45
N PRO A 98 -7.86 2.65 -1.10
CA PRO A 98 -7.96 1.27 -0.63
C PRO A 98 -6.59 0.58 -0.69
N VAL A 99 -6.35 -0.35 0.25
CA VAL A 99 -5.11 -1.16 0.25
C VAL A 99 -5.15 -2.12 -0.94
N PRO A 100 -4.09 -2.17 -1.79
CA PRO A 100 -4.08 -3.04 -2.95
C PRO A 100 -3.89 -4.52 -2.58
N GLY A 101 -4.43 -5.38 -3.45
CA GLY A 101 -4.18 -6.81 -3.48
C GLY A 101 -4.96 -7.65 -2.45
N PRO A 102 -4.89 -8.98 -2.58
CA PRO A 102 -5.73 -9.90 -1.80
C PRO A 102 -5.33 -9.98 -0.32
N PHE A 103 -4.16 -9.48 0.04
CA PHE A 103 -3.61 -9.53 1.40
C PHE A 103 -3.81 -8.22 2.18
N GLY A 104 -4.61 -7.27 1.67
CA GLY A 104 -4.89 -6.02 2.38
C GLY A 104 -5.55 -6.19 3.76
N TRP A 105 -6.18 -7.34 4.01
CA TRP A 105 -6.73 -7.69 5.33
C TRP A 105 -5.65 -8.00 6.37
N LEU A 106 -4.45 -8.47 5.97
CA LEU A 106 -3.35 -8.74 6.90
C LEU A 106 -2.85 -7.45 7.59
N VAL A 107 -3.06 -6.30 6.94
CA VAL A 107 -2.62 -4.98 7.44
C VAL A 107 -3.76 -4.20 8.11
N GLY A 108 -4.84 -4.88 8.52
CA GLY A 108 -5.91 -4.29 9.32
C GLY A 108 -7.01 -3.56 8.54
N GLY A 109 -7.00 -3.63 7.20
CA GLY A 109 -8.08 -3.12 6.34
C GLY A 109 -8.29 -1.61 6.37
N GLN A 110 -7.43 -0.86 7.06
CA GLN A 110 -7.47 0.60 7.06
C GLN A 110 -6.99 1.12 5.70
N PRO A 111 -7.67 2.12 5.11
CA PRO A 111 -7.23 2.70 3.85
C PRO A 111 -5.88 3.41 4.03
N LEU A 112 -5.06 3.39 2.98
CA LEU A 112 -3.85 4.19 2.89
C LEU A 112 -4.24 5.67 2.95
N ARG A 113 -3.46 6.49 3.66
CA ARG A 113 -3.71 7.93 3.78
C ARG A 113 -2.42 8.72 3.68
N ALA A 114 -2.49 9.87 3.04
CA ALA A 114 -1.44 10.87 3.04
C ALA A 114 -2.05 12.27 3.03
N SER A 115 -1.41 13.22 3.69
CA SER A 115 -1.84 14.62 3.68
C SER A 115 -0.68 15.56 3.35
N ALA A 116 -1.00 16.70 2.76
CA ALA A 116 -0.09 17.80 2.50
C ALA A 116 -0.77 19.12 2.85
N THR A 117 -0.06 19.98 3.57
CA THR A 117 -0.55 21.30 4.00
C THR A 117 0.30 22.39 3.37
N THR A 118 -0.35 23.42 2.81
CA THR A 118 0.30 24.57 2.16
C THR A 118 -0.37 25.87 2.59
N PRO A 119 0.38 26.99 2.69
CA PRO A 119 -0.21 28.30 2.82
C PRO A 119 -1.00 28.69 1.56
N VAL A 120 -2.01 29.54 1.73
CA VAL A 120 -2.76 30.17 0.62
C VAL A 120 -2.21 31.56 0.40
N GLU A 121 -1.78 31.87 -0.82
CA GLU A 121 -1.16 33.16 -1.20
C GLU A 121 -2.10 34.36 -0.98
N ASP A 122 -3.43 34.15 -0.90
CA ASP A 122 -4.42 35.20 -0.63
C ASP A 122 -4.57 35.56 0.86
N ALA A 123 -3.74 35.03 1.76
CA ALA A 123 -3.67 35.52 3.13
C ALA A 123 -2.81 36.80 3.19
N ASP A 124 -3.34 37.88 2.60
CA ASP A 124 -2.95 39.21 3.06
C ASP A 124 -3.34 39.32 4.54
N PRO A 125 -2.39 39.54 5.48
CA PRO A 125 -2.77 39.92 6.82
C PRO A 125 -3.41 41.31 6.75
N ALA A 126 -4.74 41.36 6.66
CA ALA A 126 -5.48 42.58 6.91
C ALA A 126 -5.19 43.05 8.36
N PRO A 127 -5.09 44.38 8.59
CA PRO A 127 -3.87 45.10 8.96
C PRO A 127 -3.39 44.94 10.41
#